data_AF-U9U9F0-F1
#
_entry.id   AF-U9U9F0-F1
#
_cell.length_a   1.000
_cell.length_b   1.000
_cell.length_c   1.000
_cell.angle_alpha   90.00
_cell.angle_beta   90.00
_cell.angle_gamma   90.00
#
_symmetry.space_group_name_H-M   'P 1'
#
loop_
_entity.id
_entity.type
_entity.pdbx_description
1 polymer ?
#
loop_
_entity_poly.entity_id
_entity_poly.type
_entity_poly.pdbx_seq_one_letter_code
_entity_poly.pdbx_strand_id
1 'polypeptide(L)'
;MCVDGVCRDPSHKHYAEQQKKQQEQLRQQQLLQKRKRRLSLTTEISSVRLLPTTTCSLYSGSKFRGEQRSGRSSYDVSVHIQHVDLSESFLCGYLHIQGLTEDYPELTTFFEAEIIGRKYSFLTKKWDADDKVDIQHWV
;
A
#
# COMPACT_ATOMS: atom_id res chain seq x y z
N MET A 1 -58.24 -36.10 26.04
CA MET A 1 -58.43 -36.64 24.68
C MET A 1 -58.10 -35.52 23.70
N CYS A 2 -57.17 -35.73 22.77
CA CYS A 2 -56.94 -34.78 21.68
C CYS A 2 -57.14 -35.53 20.37
N VAL A 3 -58.14 -35.08 19.63
CA VAL A 3 -58.49 -35.46 18.27
C VAL A 3 -57.70 -34.56 17.30
N ASP A 4 -57.17 -35.17 16.24
CA ASP A 4 -56.61 -34.56 15.04
C ASP A 4 -55.30 -33.76 15.14
N GLY A 5 -54.24 -34.44 15.57
CA GLY A 5 -53.12 -34.76 14.66
C GLY A 5 -52.20 -33.69 14.08
N VAL A 6 -52.34 -32.38 14.32
CA VAL A 6 -51.28 -31.39 13.97
C VAL A 6 -51.20 -30.28 15.01
N CYS A 7 -50.55 -30.54 16.14
CA CYS A 7 -50.12 -29.50 17.06
C CYS A 7 -48.87 -28.81 16.48
N ARG A 8 -49.03 -27.73 15.70
CA ARG A 8 -47.94 -26.80 15.43
C ARG A 8 -47.71 -25.96 16.68
N ASP A 9 -46.95 -26.48 17.63
CA ASP A 9 -46.57 -25.74 18.84
C ASP A 9 -45.77 -24.47 18.45
N PRO A 10 -46.31 -23.26 18.66
CA PRO A 10 -45.63 -22.00 18.38
C PRO A 10 -44.31 -21.86 19.16
N SER A 11 -44.20 -22.54 20.31
CA SER A 11 -43.04 -22.53 21.18
C SER A 11 -41.81 -23.15 20.50
N HIS A 12 -41.98 -24.25 19.77
CA HIS A 12 -40.88 -24.94 19.07
C HIS A 12 -40.29 -24.11 17.92
N LYS A 13 -41.12 -23.37 17.18
CA LYS A 13 -40.64 -22.46 16.12
C LYS A 13 -39.90 -21.27 16.70
N HIS A 14 -40.42 -20.70 17.77
CA HIS A 14 -39.79 -19.58 18.47
C HIS A 14 -38.42 -19.99 19.04
N TYR A 15 -38.30 -21.19 19.60
CA TYR A 15 -37.03 -21.72 20.10
C TYR A 15 -36.01 -21.94 18.98
N ALA A 16 -36.44 -22.50 17.84
CA ALA A 16 -35.56 -22.70 16.68
C ALA A 16 -35.11 -21.37 16.04
N GLU A 17 -35.98 -20.36 15.99
CA GLU A 17 -35.63 -19.01 15.54
C GLU A 17 -34.67 -18.31 16.50
N GLN A 18 -34.85 -18.47 17.81
CA GLN A 18 -33.92 -17.96 18.82
C GLN A 18 -32.54 -18.60 18.69
N GLN A 19 -32.46 -19.92 18.48
CA GLN A 19 -31.19 -20.62 18.24
C GLN A 19 -30.50 -20.15 16.96
N LYS A 20 -31.24 -19.96 15.87
CA LYS A 20 -30.68 -19.42 14.61
C LYS A 20 -30.14 -18.01 14.79
N LYS A 21 -30.89 -17.12 15.46
CA LYS A 21 -30.43 -15.76 15.77
C LYS A 21 -29.17 -15.77 16.63
N GLN A 22 -29.08 -16.66 17.61
CA GLN A 22 -27.90 -16.79 18.47
C GLN A 22 -26.68 -17.30 17.69
N GLN A 23 -26.88 -18.29 16.82
CA GLN A 23 -25.81 -18.83 15.96
C GLN A 23 -25.31 -17.79 14.94
N GLU A 24 -26.22 -16.98 14.39
CA GLU A 24 -25.87 -15.90 13.46
C GLU A 24 -25.13 -14.76 14.17
N GLN A 25 -25.53 -14.38 15.38
CA GLN A 25 -24.79 -13.42 16.21
C GLN A 25 -23.38 -13.91 16.53
N LEU A 26 -23.22 -15.18 16.91
CA LEU A 26 -21.90 -15.79 17.15
C LEU A 26 -21.03 -15.74 15.88
N ARG A 27 -21.61 -16.07 14.72
CA ARG A 27 -20.90 -16.02 13.43
C ARG A 27 -20.49 -14.58 13.07
N GLN A 28 -21.37 -13.60 13.28
CA GLN A 28 -21.04 -12.18 13.07
C GLN A 28 -19.94 -11.70 14.00
N GLN A 29 -19.97 -12.11 15.27
CA GLN A 29 -18.95 -11.78 16.25
C GLN A 29 -17.59 -12.37 15.87
N GLN A 30 -17.56 -13.62 15.39
CA GLN A 30 -16.35 -14.26 14.87
C GLN A 30 -15.81 -13.56 13.61
N LEU A 31 -16.68 -13.16 12.68
CA LEU A 31 -16.28 -12.42 11.47
C LEU A 31 -15.70 -11.04 11.81
N LEU A 32 -16.29 -10.34 12.79
CA LEU A 32 -15.77 -9.07 13.31
C LEU A 32 -14.42 -9.26 14.00
N GLN A 33 -14.24 -10.34 14.77
CA GLN A 33 -12.97 -10.67 15.42
C GLN A 33 -11.88 -10.99 14.38
N LYS A 34 -12.23 -11.74 13.33
CA LYS A 34 -11.32 -12.06 12.21
C LYS A 34 -10.96 -10.81 11.40
N ARG A 35 -11.92 -9.90 11.17
CA ARG A 35 -11.68 -8.57 10.58
C ARG A 35 -10.77 -7.71 11.45
N LYS A 36 -10.99 -7.65 12.77
CA LYS A 36 -10.12 -6.94 13.72
C LYS A 36 -8.71 -7.51 13.74
N ARG A 37 -8.55 -8.83 13.72
CA ARG A 37 -7.23 -9.50 13.60
C ARG A 37 -6.55 -9.20 12.27
N ARG A 38 -7.29 -9.18 11.15
CA ARG A 38 -6.73 -8.83 9.84
C ARG A 38 -6.32 -7.36 9.76
N LEU A 39 -7.12 -6.45 10.33
CA LEU A 39 -6.73 -5.05 10.50
C LEU A 39 -5.48 -4.93 11.38
N SER A 40 -5.44 -5.63 12.52
CA SER A 40 -4.27 -5.65 13.41
C SER A 40 -3.00 -6.09 12.68
N LEU A 41 -3.05 -7.18 11.89
CA LEU A 41 -1.89 -7.63 11.10
C LEU A 41 -1.41 -6.60 10.06
N THR A 42 -2.29 -5.75 9.53
CA THR A 42 -1.92 -4.64 8.63
C THR A 42 -1.56 -3.35 9.37
N THR A 43 -2.05 -3.17 10.59
CA THR A 43 -1.75 -2.02 11.48
C THR A 43 -0.40 -2.19 12.19
N GLU A 44 0.14 -3.41 12.26
CA GLU A 44 1.48 -3.73 12.77
C GLU A 44 2.61 -3.43 11.76
N ILE A 45 2.35 -2.65 10.70
CA ILE A 45 3.39 -1.76 10.17
C ILE A 45 3.53 -0.65 11.21
N SER A 46 4.28 -0.97 12.27
CA SER A 46 4.49 -0.17 13.49
C SER A 46 4.14 1.31 13.31
N SER A 47 3.15 1.77 14.09
CA SER A 47 2.87 3.20 14.25
C SER A 47 4.08 3.98 14.75
N VAL A 48 5.16 3.31 15.15
CA VAL A 48 6.49 3.84 15.36
C VAL A 48 7.40 3.25 14.29
N ARG A 49 7.56 3.96 13.16
CA ARG A 49 8.79 3.76 12.40
C ARG A 49 9.92 4.01 13.38
N LEU A 50 10.78 3.00 13.61
CA LEU A 50 12.13 3.29 14.08
C LEU A 50 12.64 4.37 13.14
N LEU A 51 12.85 5.59 13.65
CA LEU A 51 13.52 6.60 12.83
C LEU A 51 14.83 5.94 12.42
N PRO A 52 15.12 5.82 11.11
CA PRO A 52 16.44 5.42 10.69
C PRO A 52 17.41 6.35 11.43
N THR A 53 18.25 5.80 12.30
CA THR A 53 19.19 6.59 13.10
C THR A 53 20.15 7.36 12.18
N THR A 54 20.24 6.92 10.93
CA THR A 54 20.90 7.60 9.81
C THR A 54 20.14 7.31 8.51
N THR A 55 20.00 8.31 7.63
CA THR A 55 19.54 8.11 6.24
C THR A 55 20.60 7.49 5.32
N CYS A 56 21.74 7.06 5.89
CA CYS A 56 22.91 6.53 5.21
C CYS A 56 23.33 7.44 4.04
N SER A 57 22.99 7.05 2.81
CA SER A 57 23.37 7.75 1.58
C SER A 57 22.32 8.75 1.09
N LEU A 58 21.12 8.79 1.69
CA LEU A 58 20.05 9.71 1.25
C LEU A 58 20.11 11.03 2.04
N TYR A 59 20.79 12.02 1.46
CA TYR A 59 20.90 13.37 2.03
C TYR A 59 20.99 14.42 0.92
N SER A 60 20.65 15.68 1.23
CA SER A 60 20.77 16.80 0.29
C SER A 60 22.23 16.95 -0.17
N GLY A 61 22.44 16.92 -1.49
CA GLY A 61 23.75 16.92 -2.14
C GLY A 61 24.32 15.53 -2.47
N SER A 62 23.67 14.44 -2.05
CA SER A 62 24.08 13.09 -2.44
C SER A 62 23.96 12.88 -3.95
N LYS A 63 24.87 12.08 -4.50
CA LYS A 63 24.97 11.80 -5.93
C LYS A 63 25.02 10.30 -6.16
N PHE A 64 24.27 9.86 -7.15
CA PHE A 64 24.19 8.47 -7.56
C PHE A 64 24.49 8.37 -9.05
N ARG A 65 25.17 7.30 -9.46
CA ARG A 65 25.44 6.99 -10.86
C ARG A 65 25.05 5.55 -11.12
N GLY A 66 24.58 5.27 -12.32
CA GLY A 66 24.18 3.95 -12.75
C GLY A 66 23.67 3.97 -14.18
N GLU A 67 22.85 2.98 -14.53
CA GLU A 67 22.31 2.82 -15.86
C GLU A 67 20.78 2.69 -15.82
N GLN A 68 20.09 3.28 -16.79
CA GLN A 68 18.70 2.97 -17.10
C GLN A 68 18.65 2.02 -18.29
N ARG A 69 17.96 0.89 -18.14
CA ARG A 69 17.89 -0.16 -19.16
C ARG A 69 16.48 -0.31 -19.72
N SER A 70 16.38 -0.45 -21.03
CA SER A 70 15.14 -0.78 -21.73
C SER A 70 15.43 -1.83 -22.80
N GLY A 71 15.05 -3.09 -22.56
CA GLY A 71 15.12 -4.20 -23.51
C GLY A 71 16.50 -4.42 -24.17
N ARG A 72 16.82 -3.61 -25.18
CA ARG A 72 18.05 -3.65 -25.98
C ARG A 72 19.02 -2.49 -25.71
N SER A 73 18.59 -1.46 -24.99
CA SER A 73 19.35 -0.23 -24.75
C SER A 73 19.70 -0.09 -23.27
N SER A 74 20.87 0.51 -23.01
CA SER A 74 21.34 0.91 -21.69
C SER A 74 21.85 2.34 -21.80
N TYR A 75 21.46 3.19 -20.85
CA TYR A 75 21.79 4.62 -20.85
C TYR A 75 22.47 4.99 -19.53
N ASP A 76 23.58 5.72 -19.60
CA ASP A 76 24.25 6.25 -18.42
C ASP A 76 23.37 7.31 -17.77
N VAL A 77 23.17 7.16 -16.46
CA VAL A 77 22.34 8.05 -15.64
C VAL A 77 23.11 8.52 -14.42
N SER A 78 22.93 9.79 -14.09
CA SER A 78 23.34 10.35 -12.80
C SER A 78 22.18 11.09 -12.14
N VAL A 79 22.03 10.89 -10.83
CA VAL A 79 20.97 11.51 -10.02
C VAL A 79 21.64 12.36 -8.96
N HIS A 80 21.28 13.64 -8.92
CA HIS A 80 21.74 14.59 -7.92
C HIS A 80 20.56 14.96 -7.01
N ILE A 81 20.62 14.56 -5.74
CA ILE A 81 19.58 14.90 -4.77
C ILE A 81 19.81 16.32 -4.28
N GLN A 82 18.86 17.21 -4.51
CA GLN A 82 18.99 18.62 -4.16
C GLN A 82 18.48 18.90 -2.75
N HIS A 83 17.34 18.30 -2.39
CA HIS A 83 16.71 18.51 -1.09
C HIS A 83 16.03 17.24 -0.59
N VAL A 84 16.16 16.97 0.71
CA VAL A 84 15.49 15.86 1.41
C VAL A 84 14.79 16.42 2.66
N ASP A 85 13.48 16.25 2.72
CA ASP A 85 12.67 16.52 3.91
C ASP A 85 11.88 15.26 4.28
N LEU A 86 12.44 14.48 5.20
CA LEU A 86 11.80 13.26 5.67
C LEU A 86 10.52 13.52 6.46
N SER A 87 10.41 14.68 7.11
CA SER A 87 9.25 15.03 7.91
C SER A 87 8.02 15.24 7.02
N GLU A 88 8.24 15.90 5.88
CA GLU A 88 7.23 16.10 4.84
C GLU A 88 7.11 14.93 3.87
N SER A 89 7.91 13.86 4.05
CA SER A 89 7.99 12.71 3.16
C SER A 89 8.27 13.12 1.71
N PHE A 90 9.18 14.08 1.53
CA PHE A 90 9.47 14.74 0.27
C PHE A 90 10.97 14.74 -0.04
N LEU A 91 11.32 14.65 -1.31
CA LEU A 91 12.64 15.00 -1.80
C LEU A 91 12.56 15.50 -3.24
N CYS A 92 13.57 16.22 -3.70
CA CYS A 92 13.69 16.63 -5.09
C CYS A 92 15.13 16.59 -5.57
N GLY A 93 15.31 16.58 -6.89
CA GLY A 93 16.62 16.45 -7.49
C GLY A 93 16.64 16.64 -8.99
N TYR A 94 17.80 16.35 -9.57
CA TYR A 94 17.99 16.29 -11.01
C TYR A 94 18.33 14.88 -11.45
N LEU A 95 17.70 14.43 -12.52
CA LEU A 95 18.05 13.22 -13.25
C LEU A 95 18.70 13.65 -14.55
N HIS A 96 19.95 13.25 -14.74
CA HIS A 96 20.70 13.45 -15.97
C HIS A 96 20.87 12.12 -16.67
N ILE A 97 20.51 12.05 -17.94
CA ILE A 97 20.60 10.86 -18.80
C ILE A 97 21.35 11.18 -20.08
N GLN A 98 22.20 10.26 -20.52
CA GLN A 98 23.01 10.39 -21.72
C GLN A 98 22.58 9.41 -22.81
N GLY A 99 22.64 9.87 -24.06
CA GLY A 99 22.40 9.06 -25.26
C GLY A 99 20.94 8.66 -25.50
N LEU A 100 19.96 9.32 -24.85
CA LEU A 100 18.55 8.98 -25.00
C LEU A 100 18.02 9.30 -26.41
N THR A 101 18.47 10.41 -26.99
CA THR A 101 18.12 10.84 -28.36
C THR A 101 19.35 11.40 -29.08
N GLU A 102 19.38 11.39 -30.42
CA GLU A 102 20.50 11.93 -31.20
C GLU A 102 20.59 13.46 -31.12
N ASP A 103 19.44 14.14 -31.17
CA ASP A 103 19.37 15.61 -31.13
C ASP A 103 19.69 16.18 -29.74
N TYR A 104 19.39 15.41 -28.69
CA TYR A 104 19.66 15.76 -27.29
C TYR A 104 20.46 14.62 -26.64
N PRO A 105 21.79 14.60 -26.88
CA PRO A 105 22.66 13.55 -26.34
C PRO A 105 22.77 13.60 -24.82
N GLU A 106 22.46 14.74 -24.20
CA GLU A 106 22.38 14.90 -22.76
C GLU A 106 21.05 15.57 -22.40
N LEU A 107 20.28 14.93 -21.52
CA LEU A 107 19.01 15.45 -21.02
C LEU A 107 19.05 15.50 -19.50
N THR A 108 18.66 16.65 -18.94
CA THR A 108 18.54 16.83 -17.50
C THR A 108 17.13 17.27 -17.15
N THR A 109 16.45 16.50 -16.31
CA THR A 109 15.12 16.83 -15.80
C THR A 109 15.16 17.09 -14.31
N PHE A 110 14.36 18.05 -13.86
CA PHE A 110 14.06 18.21 -12.44
C PHE A 110 12.95 17.24 -12.05
N PHE A 111 13.06 16.64 -10.87
CA PHE A 111 12.01 15.78 -10.32
C PHE A 111 11.72 16.11 -8.87
N GLU A 112 10.46 15.89 -8.50
CA GLU A 112 9.99 15.82 -7.11
C GLU A 112 9.57 14.38 -6.83
N ALA A 113 9.79 13.92 -5.60
CA ALA A 113 9.52 12.55 -5.21
C ALA A 113 8.84 12.47 -3.84
N GLU A 114 7.99 11.47 -3.70
CA GLU A 114 7.27 11.16 -2.48
C GLU A 114 7.88 9.94 -1.80
N ILE A 115 8.19 10.07 -0.52
CA ILE A 115 8.72 8.98 0.30
C ILE A 115 7.55 8.18 0.86
N ILE A 116 7.46 6.90 0.53
CA ILE A 116 6.39 6.03 1.01
C ILE A 116 6.37 5.99 2.53
N GLY A 117 5.22 6.32 3.10
CA GLY A 117 5.03 6.38 4.52
C GLY A 117 3.62 6.69 5.01
N ARG A 118 3.54 7.49 6.08
CA ARG A 118 2.25 7.81 6.73
C ARG A 118 1.45 8.76 5.84
N LYS A 119 2.16 9.66 5.13
CA LYS A 119 1.59 10.63 4.19
C LYS A 119 1.29 10.01 2.83
N TYR A 120 2.20 9.21 2.28
CA TYR A 120 2.06 8.57 0.97
C TYR A 120 2.03 7.04 1.09
N SER A 121 0.94 6.40 0.69
CA SER A 121 0.83 4.93 0.70
C SER A 121 1.44 4.30 -0.55
N PHE A 122 1.62 2.97 -0.55
CA PHE A 122 1.97 2.20 -1.76
C PHE A 122 0.94 2.28 -2.88
N LEU A 123 -0.32 2.63 -2.57
CA LEU A 123 -1.33 2.90 -3.59
C LEU A 123 -1.15 4.33 -4.11
N THR A 124 -0.80 4.44 -5.39
CA THR A 124 -0.41 5.70 -6.04
C THR A 124 -1.61 6.63 -6.25
N LYS A 125 -2.70 6.12 -6.84
CA LYS A 125 -3.97 6.86 -7.06
C LYS A 125 -3.84 8.14 -7.91
N LYS A 126 -2.78 8.25 -8.69
CA LYS A 126 -2.47 9.35 -9.63
C LYS A 126 -1.51 8.83 -10.71
N TRP A 127 -1.16 9.68 -11.68
CA TRP A 127 -0.26 9.33 -12.78
C TRP A 127 -0.69 8.08 -13.55
N ASP A 128 -2.01 7.91 -13.71
CA ASP A 128 -2.64 6.76 -14.38
C ASP A 128 -2.25 5.38 -13.81
N ALA A 129 -1.79 5.33 -12.55
CA ALA A 129 -1.49 4.09 -11.84
C ALA A 129 -2.68 3.67 -10.95
N ASP A 130 -3.26 2.50 -11.27
CA ASP A 130 -4.24 1.81 -10.44
C ASP A 130 -3.58 0.76 -9.54
N ASP A 131 -4.38 0.15 -8.64
CA ASP A 131 -3.89 -0.85 -7.69
C ASP A 131 -3.20 -2.06 -8.38
N LYS A 132 -3.58 -2.39 -9.62
CA LYS A 132 -2.96 -3.51 -10.37
C LYS A 132 -1.60 -3.12 -10.91
N VAL A 133 -1.48 -1.90 -11.45
CA VAL A 133 -0.21 -1.33 -11.88
C VAL A 133 0.75 -1.24 -10.69
N ASP A 134 0.30 -0.74 -9.54
CA ASP A 134 1.12 -0.69 -8.33
C ASP A 134 1.63 -2.08 -7.93
N ILE A 135 0.76 -3.10 -7.93
CA ILE A 135 1.18 -4.49 -7.61
C ILE A 135 2.25 -4.99 -8.59
N GLN A 136 2.14 -4.71 -9.89
CA GLN A 136 3.12 -5.16 -10.89
C GLN A 136 4.51 -4.53 -10.71
N HIS A 137 4.60 -3.35 -10.09
CA HIS A 137 5.86 -2.63 -9.93
C HIS A 137 6.48 -2.81 -8.54
N TRP A 138 5.68 -3.05 -7.50
CA TRP A 138 6.17 -3.21 -6.13
C TRP A 138 6.43 -4.67 -5.71
N VAL A 139 5.81 -5.66 -6.38
CA VAL A 139 5.89 -7.10 -6.05
C VAL A 139 6.71 -7.84 -7.10
#